data_AF-A0A0F2QAZ2-F1
#
_entry.id   AF-A0A0F2QAZ2-F1
#
_cell.length_a   1.000
_cell.length_b   1.000
_cell.length_c   1.000
_cell.angle_alpha   90.00
_cell.angle_beta   90.00
_cell.angle_gamma   90.00
#
_symmetry.space_group_name_H-M   'P 1'
#
loop_
_entity.id
_entity.type
_entity.pdbx_description
1 polymer ?
#
loop_
_entity_poly.entity_id
_entity_poly.type
_entity_poly.pdbx_seq_one_letter_code
_entity_poly.pdbx_strand_id
1 'polypeptide(L)'
;MNFTRFKKEVIKRKRYLTSDKNITFNKYFEESKKNERLRNNFVFYVLSNKYYYHKFKNLTEKDATANEMYQNLYNALTSTHDEGNEIKETSNMLLRKYFSSVAPRKRFLRAFKRNEVSEDMKKYLRTLVNQVRFEDNYSKEDEDYFKKLLAKKHTKNLLTKK
;
A
#
# COMPACT_ATOMS: atom_id res chain seq x y z
N MET A 1 -12.72 -6.15 -3.57
CA MET A 1 -11.69 -6.86 -2.75
C MET A 1 -12.06 -6.90 -1.27
N ASN A 2 -11.84 -8.00 -0.55
CA ASN A 2 -12.06 -8.08 0.91
C ASN A 2 -10.93 -7.40 1.70
N PHE A 3 -11.27 -6.61 2.73
CA PHE A 3 -10.33 -5.95 3.67
C PHE A 3 -9.27 -6.90 4.24
N THR A 4 -9.63 -8.15 4.52
CA THR A 4 -8.70 -9.15 5.06
C THR A 4 -7.57 -9.48 4.08
N ARG A 5 -7.87 -9.57 2.77
CA ARG A 5 -6.86 -9.81 1.73
C ARG A 5 -5.94 -8.61 1.57
N PHE A 6 -6.51 -7.40 1.52
CA PHE A 6 -5.74 -6.15 1.52
C PHE A 6 -4.75 -6.09 2.70
N LYS A 7 -5.23 -6.38 3.92
CA LYS A 7 -4.40 -6.43 5.12
C LYS A 7 -3.24 -7.41 4.98
N LYS A 8 -3.51 -8.63 4.51
CA LYS A 8 -2.48 -9.67 4.33
C LYS A 8 -1.40 -9.21 3.35
N GLU A 9 -1.79 -8.64 2.22
CA GLU A 9 -0.86 -8.17 1.20
C GLU A 9 0.03 -7.01 1.70
N VAL A 10 -0.56 -6.04 2.42
CA VAL A 10 0.23 -4.94 3.02
C VAL A 10 1.26 -5.46 4.03
N ILE A 11 0.88 -6.43 4.87
CA ILE A 11 1.79 -7.06 5.86
C ILE A 11 2.88 -7.88 5.17
N LYS A 12 2.54 -8.61 4.09
CA LYS A 12 3.50 -9.35 3.26
C LYS A 12 4.57 -8.40 2.70
N ARG A 13 4.15 -7.25 2.17
CA ARG A 13 5.08 -6.23 1.66
C ARG A 13 5.94 -5.57 2.73
N LYS A 14 5.39 -5.30 3.93
CA LYS A 14 6.20 -4.82 5.06
C LYS A 14 7.37 -5.77 5.32
N ARG A 15 7.08 -7.07 5.44
CA ARG A 15 8.11 -8.10 5.70
C ARG A 15 9.19 -8.15 4.62
N TYR A 16 8.80 -7.99 3.36
CA TYR A 16 9.73 -7.96 2.24
C TYR A 16 10.62 -6.71 2.26
N LEU A 17 10.06 -5.54 2.57
CA LEU A 17 10.77 -4.27 2.50
C LEU A 17 11.68 -3.99 3.70
N THR A 18 11.31 -4.44 4.90
CA THR A 18 12.07 -4.08 6.11
C THR A 18 13.15 -5.09 6.46
N SER A 19 13.10 -6.33 5.95
CA SER A 19 13.96 -7.48 6.35
C SER A 19 13.92 -7.86 7.84
N ASP A 20 13.65 -6.91 8.73
CA ASP A 20 13.39 -7.04 10.16
C ASP A 20 11.91 -7.36 10.40
N LYS A 21 11.61 -8.60 10.79
CA LYS A 21 10.25 -9.06 11.11
C LYS A 21 9.68 -8.39 12.36
N ASN A 22 10.55 -7.89 13.24
CA ASN A 22 10.20 -7.34 14.55
C ASN A 22 10.29 -5.81 14.58
N ILE A 23 10.41 -5.15 13.42
CA ILE A 23 10.45 -3.69 13.33
C ILE A 23 9.23 -3.09 14.03
N THR A 24 9.52 -2.28 15.05
CA THR A 24 8.50 -1.59 15.84
C THR A 24 7.81 -0.52 15.00
N PHE A 25 6.61 -0.11 15.42
CA PHE A 25 5.87 0.95 14.74
C PHE A 25 6.71 2.24 14.62
N ASN A 26 7.39 2.65 15.69
CA ASN A 26 8.15 3.89 15.71
C ASN A 26 9.38 3.80 14.80
N LYS A 27 10.12 2.68 14.87
CA LYS A 27 11.25 2.45 13.97
C LYS A 27 10.81 2.44 12.50
N TYR A 28 9.67 1.81 12.21
CA TYR A 28 9.14 1.78 10.87
C TYR A 28 8.71 3.17 10.37
N PHE A 29 8.09 3.97 11.24
CA PHE A 29 7.77 5.36 10.93
C PHE A 29 9.03 6.19 10.63
N GLU A 30 10.08 6.09 11.45
CA GLU A 30 11.32 6.84 11.23
C GLU A 30 12.05 6.43 9.94
N GLU A 31 12.07 5.14 9.61
CA GLU A 31 12.61 4.68 8.33
C GLU A 31 11.77 5.16 7.13
N SER A 32 10.44 5.24 7.31
CA SER A 32 9.52 5.70 6.27
C SER A 32 9.73 7.17 5.90
N LYS A 33 10.26 8.00 6.81
CA LYS A 33 10.61 9.40 6.51
C LYS A 33 11.73 9.51 5.48
N LYS A 34 12.62 8.52 5.42
CA LYS A 34 13.85 8.54 4.62
C LYS A 34 13.74 7.75 3.32
N ASN A 35 12.72 6.91 3.18
CA ASN A 35 12.58 6.01 2.04
C ASN A 35 11.15 5.99 1.51
N GLU A 36 10.98 6.35 0.24
CA GLU A 36 9.67 6.41 -0.41
C GLU A 36 8.92 5.07 -0.41
N ARG A 37 9.60 3.95 -0.69
CA ARG A 37 8.95 2.64 -0.71
C ARG A 37 8.43 2.27 0.67
N LEU A 38 9.21 2.58 1.71
CA LEU A 38 8.80 2.39 3.10
C LEU A 38 7.67 3.34 3.48
N ARG A 39 7.71 4.61 3.06
CA ARG A 39 6.61 5.57 3.22
C ARG A 39 5.30 5.05 2.65
N ASN A 40 5.32 4.62 1.39
CA ASN A 40 4.13 4.13 0.70
C ASN A 40 3.59 2.87 1.37
N ASN A 41 4.44 1.91 1.78
CA ASN A 41 3.95 0.76 2.54
C ASN A 41 3.46 1.15 3.94
N PHE A 42 4.11 2.09 4.63
CA PHE A 42 3.78 2.50 5.99
C PHE A 42 2.37 3.11 6.05
N VAL A 43 2.04 4.02 5.13
CA VAL A 43 0.73 4.68 5.10
C VAL A 43 -0.42 3.72 4.83
N PHE A 44 -0.20 2.60 4.12
CA PHE A 44 -1.22 1.54 4.02
C PHE A 44 -1.14 0.54 5.17
N TYR A 45 0.04 0.32 5.76
CA TYR A 45 0.22 -0.53 6.94
C TYR A 45 -0.53 0.01 8.15
N VAL A 46 -0.57 1.32 8.35
CA VAL A 46 -1.39 1.91 9.43
C VAL A 46 -2.88 1.60 9.27
N LEU A 47 -3.35 1.36 8.03
CA LEU A 47 -4.73 0.96 7.74
C LEU A 47 -4.98 -0.55 7.92
N SER A 48 -3.96 -1.35 8.26
CA SER A 48 -4.10 -2.80 8.52
C SER A 48 -4.85 -3.10 9.83
N ASN A 49 -4.88 -2.14 10.76
CA ASN A 49 -5.54 -2.24 12.06
C ASN A 49 -5.88 -0.84 12.59
N LYS A 50 -7.06 -0.68 13.21
CA LYS A 50 -7.48 0.55 13.90
C LYS A 50 -6.45 1.06 14.91
N TYR A 51 -5.79 0.18 15.67
CA TYR A 51 -4.78 0.61 16.65
C TYR A 51 -3.63 1.39 16.00
N TYR A 52 -3.08 0.90 14.89
CA TYR A 52 -2.00 1.59 14.17
C TYR A 52 -2.46 2.88 13.52
N TYR A 53 -3.68 2.89 12.98
CA TYR A 53 -4.29 4.11 12.45
C TYR A 53 -4.42 5.19 13.54
N HIS A 54 -4.93 4.85 14.73
CA HIS A 54 -5.04 5.80 15.84
C HIS A 54 -3.68 6.31 16.29
N LYS A 55 -2.69 5.42 16.40
CA LYS A 55 -1.32 5.80 16.72
C LYS A 55 -0.75 6.77 15.70
N PHE A 56 -0.96 6.51 14.41
CA PHE A 56 -0.54 7.41 13.33
C PHE A 56 -1.27 8.74 13.36
N LYS A 57 -2.59 8.75 13.59
CA LYS A 57 -3.40 9.96 13.71
C LYS A 57 -2.91 10.86 14.85
N ASN A 58 -2.61 10.29 16.01
CA ASN A 58 -2.06 11.06 17.13
C ASN A 58 -0.68 11.65 16.81
N LEU A 59 0.12 10.98 15.96
CA LEU A 59 1.40 11.54 15.50
C LEU A 59 1.21 12.75 14.58
N THR A 60 0.13 12.80 13.78
CA THR A 60 -0.13 13.95 12.89
C THR A 60 -0.28 15.28 13.63
N GLU A 61 -0.63 15.24 14.93
CA GLU A 61 -0.75 16.45 15.75
C GLU A 61 0.60 16.98 16.23
N LYS A 62 1.66 16.15 16.17
CA LYS A 62 2.97 16.41 16.75
C LYS A 62 4.11 16.42 15.73
N ASP A 63 3.90 15.79 14.58
CA ASP A 63 4.92 15.60 13.54
C ASP A 63 4.35 16.04 12.18
N ALA A 64 4.99 17.07 11.59
CA ALA A 64 4.56 17.64 10.32
C ALA A 64 4.63 16.64 9.17
N THR A 65 5.65 15.77 9.16
CA THR A 65 5.79 14.71 8.14
C THR A 65 4.70 13.66 8.28
N ALA A 66 4.33 13.28 9.51
CA ALA A 66 3.18 12.39 9.72
C ALA A 66 1.88 13.00 9.20
N ASN A 67 1.65 14.29 9.46
CA ASN A 67 0.48 15.00 8.95
C ASN A 67 0.46 15.06 7.42
N GLU A 68 1.60 15.33 6.79
CA GLU A 68 1.72 15.34 5.33
C GLU A 68 1.45 13.95 4.74
N MET A 69 2.03 12.89 5.31
CA MET A 69 1.76 11.51 4.91
C MET A 69 0.26 11.16 5.03
N TYR A 70 -0.40 11.62 6.09
CA TYR A 70 -1.83 11.43 6.32
C TYR A 70 -2.69 12.13 5.27
N GLN A 71 -2.34 13.37 4.90
CA GLN A 71 -3.01 14.11 3.84
C GLN A 71 -2.79 13.47 2.46
N ASN A 72 -1.55 13.06 2.15
CA ASN A 72 -1.22 12.40 0.89
C ASN A 72 -1.97 11.06 0.75
N LEU A 73 -2.07 10.28 1.83
CA LEU A 73 -2.86 9.05 1.84
C LEU A 73 -4.35 9.33 1.59
N TYR A 74 -4.92 10.35 2.25
CA TYR A 74 -6.31 10.73 2.02
C TYR A 74 -6.55 11.15 0.56
N ASN A 75 -5.67 11.98 0.00
CA ASN A 75 -5.74 12.42 -1.39
C ASN A 75 -5.59 11.25 -2.37
N ALA A 76 -4.69 10.31 -2.11
CA ALA A 76 -4.52 9.12 -2.93
C ALA A 76 -5.80 8.28 -2.97
N LEU A 77 -6.52 8.16 -1.86
CA LEU A 77 -7.77 7.40 -1.76
C LEU A 77 -8.95 8.13 -2.39
N THR A 78 -9.03 9.46 -2.31
CA THR A 78 -10.14 10.24 -2.90
C THR A 78 -9.98 10.48 -4.40
N SER A 79 -8.75 10.39 -4.92
CA SER A 79 -8.43 10.63 -6.35
C SER A 79 -8.49 9.38 -7.23
N THR A 80 -9.19 8.33 -6.82
CA THR A 80 -9.32 7.07 -7.59
C THR A 80 -10.52 7.02 -8.55
N HIS A 81 -11.14 8.15 -8.89
CA HIS A 81 -12.33 8.19 -9.75
C HIS A 81 -12.06 7.77 -11.20
N ASP A 82 -10.82 7.88 -11.67
CA ASP A 82 -10.41 7.44 -13.02
C ASP A 82 -9.90 5.99 -13.05
N GLU A 83 -9.96 5.28 -11.92
CA GLU A 83 -9.39 3.92 -11.78
C GLU A 83 -10.39 2.80 -12.14
N GLY A 84 -9.88 1.57 -12.24
CA GLY A 84 -10.72 0.37 -12.31
C GLY A 84 -11.62 0.19 -11.08
N ASN A 85 -12.72 -0.54 -11.24
CA ASN A 85 -13.77 -0.68 -10.23
C ASN A 85 -13.25 -1.22 -8.89
N GLU A 86 -12.34 -2.19 -8.90
CA GLU A 86 -11.82 -2.81 -7.68
C GLU A 86 -10.94 -1.85 -6.87
N ILE A 87 -10.19 -0.97 -7.56
CA ILE A 87 -9.38 0.07 -6.91
C ILE A 87 -10.32 1.07 -6.24
N LYS A 88 -11.38 1.51 -6.94
CA LYS A 88 -12.42 2.40 -6.41
C LYS A 88 -13.12 1.83 -5.19
N GLU A 89 -13.58 0.58 -5.27
CA GLU A 89 -14.22 -0.12 -4.15
C GLU A 89 -13.30 -0.19 -2.93
N THR A 90 -12.02 -0.52 -3.16
CA THR A 90 -11.02 -0.59 -2.10
C THR A 90 -10.80 0.77 -1.45
N SER A 91 -10.63 1.82 -2.25
CA SER A 91 -10.49 3.19 -1.76
C SER A 91 -11.69 3.61 -0.93
N ASN A 92 -12.91 3.39 -1.43
CA ASN A 92 -14.15 3.73 -0.75
C ASN A 92 -14.31 2.97 0.57
N MET A 93 -13.95 1.69 0.60
CA MET A 93 -13.93 0.89 1.82
C MET A 93 -12.95 1.47 2.85
N LEU A 94 -11.73 1.82 2.44
CA LEU A 94 -10.72 2.40 3.34
C LEU A 94 -11.15 3.78 3.86
N LEU A 95 -11.69 4.63 2.98
CA LEU A 95 -12.23 5.94 3.33
C LEU A 95 -13.36 5.82 4.35
N ARG A 96 -14.35 4.95 4.11
CA ARG A 96 -15.46 4.73 5.06
C ARG A 96 -14.97 4.21 6.41
N LYS A 97 -13.95 3.34 6.42
CA LYS A 97 -13.47 2.69 7.65
C LYS A 97 -12.58 3.57 8.51
N TYR A 98 -11.78 4.44 7.90
CA TYR A 98 -10.74 5.21 8.60
C TYR A 98 -10.91 6.73 8.49
N PHE A 99 -11.60 7.23 7.47
CA PHE A 99 -11.72 8.66 7.18
C PHE A 99 -13.18 9.15 7.22
N SER A 100 -14.13 8.35 7.73
CA SER A 100 -15.55 8.74 7.81
C SER A 100 -15.79 10.02 8.60
N SER A 101 -14.99 10.27 9.64
CA SER A 101 -15.07 11.50 10.45
C SER A 101 -14.35 12.71 9.82
N VAL A 102 -13.78 12.57 8.62
CA VAL A 102 -12.93 13.59 7.97
C VAL A 102 -13.75 14.50 7.04
N ALA A 103 -15.10 14.42 7.11
CA ALA A 103 -16.03 15.39 6.52
C ALA A 103 -15.53 16.84 6.69
N PRO A 104 -15.73 17.71 5.70
CA PRO A 104 -14.74 18.70 5.26
C PRO A 104 -14.51 19.78 6.31
N ARG A 105 -13.62 19.51 7.27
CA ARG A 105 -13.03 20.59 8.06
C ARG A 105 -12.22 21.43 7.08
N LYS A 106 -12.61 22.69 6.86
CA LYS A 106 -12.04 23.65 5.88
C LYS A 106 -10.49 23.70 5.82
N ARG A 107 -9.78 23.23 6.86
CA ARG A 107 -8.31 23.04 6.86
C ARG A 107 -7.83 21.87 5.99
N PHE A 108 -8.58 20.78 5.86
CA PHE A 108 -8.23 19.61 5.05
C PHE A 108 -8.38 19.85 3.53
N LEU A 109 -9.31 20.72 3.14
CA LEU A 109 -9.61 21.04 1.74
C LEU A 109 -8.53 21.90 1.04
N ARG A 110 -7.60 22.52 1.79
CA ARG A 110 -6.51 23.30 1.17
C ARG A 110 -5.45 22.44 0.47
N ALA A 111 -5.50 21.12 0.64
CA ALA A 111 -4.53 20.17 0.10
C ALA A 111 -5.00 19.42 -1.16
N PHE A 112 -6.01 19.90 -1.89
CA PHE A 112 -6.43 19.30 -3.18
C PHE A 112 -5.46 19.58 -4.35
N LYS A 113 -4.21 19.99 -4.08
CA LYS A 113 -3.19 19.95 -5.11
C LYS A 113 -2.72 18.51 -5.23
N ARG A 114 -3.08 17.84 -6.33
CA ARG A 114 -2.43 16.60 -6.76
C ARG A 114 -0.93 16.84 -6.68
N ASN A 115 -0.25 16.12 -5.80
CA ASN A 115 1.20 16.15 -5.66
C ASN A 115 1.77 14.78 -6.02
N GLU A 116 3.03 14.76 -6.43
CA GLU A 116 3.72 13.54 -6.89
C GLU A 116 3.61 12.40 -5.86
N VAL A 117 3.76 12.72 -4.57
CA VAL A 117 3.69 11.74 -3.47
C VAL A 117 2.32 11.06 -3.38
N SER A 118 1.23 11.81 -3.51
CA SER A 118 -0.13 11.24 -3.51
C SER A 118 -0.38 10.34 -4.73
N GLU A 119 0.18 10.69 -5.88
CA GLU A 119 0.10 9.85 -7.09
C GLU A 119 0.91 8.56 -6.94
N ASP A 120 2.07 8.60 -6.30
CA ASP A 120 2.86 7.40 -6.02
C ASP A 120 2.19 6.50 -4.97
N MET A 121 1.55 7.07 -3.95
CA MET A 121 0.69 6.31 -3.02
C MET A 121 -0.48 5.66 -3.75
N LYS A 122 -1.10 6.35 -4.72
CA LYS A 122 -2.16 5.78 -5.56
C LYS A 122 -1.64 4.65 -6.44
N LYS A 123 -0.49 4.80 -7.11
CA LYS A 123 0.18 3.70 -7.85
C LYS A 123 0.46 2.50 -6.94
N TYR A 124 0.91 2.76 -5.71
CA TYR A 124 1.15 1.72 -4.73
C TYR A 124 -0.13 0.97 -4.37
N LEU A 125 -1.25 1.68 -4.17
CA LEU A 125 -2.57 1.08 -3.98
C LEU A 125 -2.97 0.19 -5.16
N ARG A 126 -2.83 0.67 -6.41
CA ARG A 126 -3.09 -0.14 -7.61
C ARG A 126 -2.29 -1.43 -7.57
N THR A 127 -1.01 -1.34 -7.18
CA THR A 127 -0.12 -2.51 -7.08
C THR A 127 -0.61 -3.49 -6.01
N LEU A 128 -1.10 -3.02 -4.86
CA LEU A 128 -1.66 -3.90 -3.81
C LEU A 128 -2.91 -4.62 -4.31
N VAL A 129 -3.85 -3.87 -4.90
CA VAL A 129 -5.13 -4.41 -5.39
C VAL A 129 -4.91 -5.43 -6.50
N ASN A 130 -4.04 -5.09 -7.46
CA ASN A 130 -3.73 -5.99 -8.58
C ASN A 130 -3.03 -7.26 -8.09
N GLN A 131 -2.11 -7.18 -7.13
CA GLN A 131 -1.44 -8.36 -6.59
C GLN A 131 -2.44 -9.34 -5.96
N VAL A 132 -3.38 -8.83 -5.17
CA VAL A 132 -4.44 -9.67 -4.58
C VAL A 132 -5.27 -10.33 -5.69
N ARG A 133 -5.63 -9.59 -6.73
CA ARG A 133 -6.39 -10.13 -7.86
C ARG A 133 -5.63 -11.22 -8.61
N PHE A 134 -4.33 -11.02 -8.86
CA PHE A 134 -3.49 -12.02 -9.51
C PHE A 134 -3.37 -13.29 -8.68
N GLU A 135 -3.21 -13.18 -7.36
CA GLU A 135 -3.16 -14.34 -6.46
C GLU A 135 -4.50 -15.08 -6.39
N ASP A 136 -5.62 -14.36 -6.45
CA ASP A 136 -6.97 -14.95 -6.44
C ASP A 136 -7.32 -15.68 -7.74
N ASN A 137 -6.79 -15.19 -8.87
CA ASN A 137 -7.01 -15.76 -10.20
C ASN A 137 -5.92 -16.75 -10.62
N TYR A 138 -4.94 -17.01 -9.76
CA TYR A 138 -3.86 -17.96 -10.06
C TYR A 138 -4.44 -19.36 -10.16
N SER A 139 -4.48 -19.89 -11.38
CA SER A 139 -5.08 -21.18 -11.68
C SER A 139 -4.04 -22.31 -11.68
N LYS A 140 -4.52 -23.56 -11.66
CA LYS A 140 -3.65 -24.72 -11.93
C LYS A 140 -3.02 -24.65 -13.32
N GLU A 141 -3.69 -24.05 -14.29
CA GLU A 141 -3.18 -23.87 -15.66
C GLU A 141 -1.99 -22.90 -15.68
N ASP A 142 -2.02 -21.85 -14.88
CA ASP A 142 -0.88 -20.94 -14.69
C ASP A 142 0.30 -21.66 -14.03
N GLU A 143 0.03 -22.53 -13.05
CA GLU A 143 1.05 -23.35 -12.39
C GLU A 143 1.69 -24.34 -13.36
N ASP A 144 0.88 -25.00 -14.18
CA ASP A 144 1.34 -25.95 -15.19
C ASP A 144 2.11 -25.26 -16.32
N TYR A 145 1.68 -24.07 -16.74
CA TYR A 145 2.43 -23.23 -17.67
C TYR A 145 3.78 -22.81 -17.09
N PHE A 146 3.83 -22.42 -15.82
CA PHE A 146 5.07 -22.05 -15.15
C PHE A 146 6.03 -23.25 -15.02
N LYS A 147 5.51 -24.43 -14.65
CA LYS A 147 6.28 -25.68 -14.63
C LYS A 147 6.82 -26.02 -16.02
N LYS A 148 6.01 -25.85 -17.08
CA LYS A 148 6.46 -26.03 -18.48
C LYS A 148 7.55 -25.04 -18.87
N LEU A 149 7.46 -23.77 -18.46
CA LEU A 149 8.50 -22.76 -18.70
C LEU A 149 9.81 -23.08 -17.98
N LEU A 150 9.74 -23.53 -16.72
CA LEU A 150 10.91 -23.95 -15.95
C LEU A 150 11.54 -25.22 -16.52
N ALA A 151 10.73 -26.20 -16.91
CA ALA A 151 11.18 -27.42 -17.56
C ALA A 151 11.83 -27.15 -18.93
N LYS A 152 11.34 -26.14 -19.67
CA LYS A 152 11.97 -25.66 -20.91
C LYS A 152 13.28 -24.88 -20.68
N LYS A 153 13.64 -24.55 -19.43
CA LYS A 153 14.80 -23.70 -19.07
C LYS A 153 16.00 -24.43 -18.46
N HIS A 154 16.19 -25.71 -18.77
CA HIS A 154 17.53 -26.27 -18.99
C HIS A 154 17.64 -26.54 -20.49
N THR A 155 18.31 -25.70 -21.27
CA THR A 155 19.76 -25.84 -21.48
C THR A 155 20.41 -24.50 -21.88
N LYS A 156 21.44 -24.11 -21.13
CA LYS A 156 22.44 -23.05 -21.42
C LYS A 156 21.91 -21.61 -21.45
N ASN A 157 22.06 -20.85 -20.36
CA ASN A 157 22.46 -19.42 -20.34
C ASN A 157 22.09 -18.62 -19.07
N LEU A 158 21.48 -19.20 -18.03
CA LEU A 158 21.10 -18.43 -16.83
C LEU A 158 22.02 -18.61 -15.61
N LEU A 159 23.09 -19.40 -15.69
CA LEU A 159 24.08 -19.58 -14.61
C LEU A 159 25.53 -19.36 -15.04
N THR A 160 25.76 -18.67 -16.15
CA THR A 160 27.10 -18.23 -16.53
C THR A 160 27.10 -16.75 -16.83
N LYS A 161 27.38 -15.95 -15.81
CA LYS A 161 28.54 -15.07 -15.82
C LYS A 161 29.01 -14.91 -14.37
N LYS A 162 30.22 -15.43 -14.11
CA LYS A 162 31.09 -15.05 -13.01
C LYS A 162 31.35 -13.55 -13.06
#